data_AF-A0AAW0HI90-F1
#
_entry.id   AF-A0AAW0HI90-F1
#
_cell.length_a   1.000
_cell.length_b   1.000
_cell.length_c   1.000
_cell.angle_alpha   90.00
_cell.angle_beta   90.00
_cell.angle_gamma   90.00
#
_symmetry.space_group_name_H-M   'P 1'
#
loop_
_entity.id
_entity.type
_entity.pdbx_description
1 polymer ?
#
loop_
_entity_poly.entity_id
_entity_poly.type
_entity_poly.pdbx_seq_one_letter_code
_entity_poly.pdbx_strand_id
1 'polypeptide(L)'
;MAFQDLLDQVGSLGRFQILQMIFILISNFMASPHSLLENFTAAIPSHRCWVPILDNDTVSDNESGILSKEDLLRVSIPLDSNLRPDKCHRFVQPQWHLLHLNGTVSNVTETDIEPCVDGWVYDQSTSLTIVTEWNLVCDSQSLDSMAKFSFLSGTLVGNILCGHLTDRFGRRLVFIYALLQMAVSESCAAFAPTFLIYCILRFLAGISTSGVTTNGTLLMIEWTKPEFQAMTTTLLVCAAGIGQMTLAGLAFTVQNWHHLQLMMSLPIFFLLVPTRWMSESARWLIATNKLQRSLKELRRVAHINGRQSSGDILTIEVSIMVACYDTKKTRV
;
A
#
# COMPACT_ATOMS: atom_id res chain seq x y z
N MET A 1 -36.44 7.33 -0.33
CA MET A 1 -37.39 8.23 -1.00
C MET A 1 -36.97 9.67 -0.76
N ALA A 2 -37.28 10.30 0.37
CA ALA A 2 -37.07 11.75 0.52
C ALA A 2 -35.66 12.30 0.15
N PHE A 3 -34.54 11.63 0.49
CA PHE A 3 -33.19 12.14 0.14
C PHE A 3 -32.82 11.93 -1.33
N GLN A 4 -33.44 10.94 -1.99
CA GLN A 4 -33.27 10.75 -3.42
C GLN A 4 -33.92 11.91 -4.18
N ASP A 5 -35.13 12.30 -3.76
CA ASP A 5 -35.86 13.44 -4.34
C ASP A 5 -35.06 14.76 -4.26
N LEU A 6 -34.31 14.96 -3.16
CA LEU A 6 -33.36 16.08 -3.05
C LEU A 6 -32.22 16.00 -4.08
N LEU A 7 -31.65 14.81 -4.29
CA LEU A 7 -30.57 14.62 -5.29
C LEU A 7 -31.10 14.80 -6.73
N ASP A 8 -32.35 14.43 -7.00
CA ASP A 8 -33.04 14.69 -8.27
C ASP A 8 -33.07 16.19 -8.59
N GLN A 9 -33.46 17.01 -7.60
CA GLN A 9 -33.54 18.46 -7.75
C GLN A 9 -32.17 19.11 -7.97
N VAL A 10 -31.14 18.59 -7.33
CA VAL A 10 -29.76 19.09 -7.43
C VAL A 10 -29.07 18.66 -8.73
N GLY A 11 -29.63 17.70 -9.47
CA GLY A 11 -29.09 17.15 -10.70
C GLY A 11 -28.33 15.86 -10.42
N SER A 12 -29.04 14.74 -10.61
CA SER A 12 -28.61 13.35 -10.40
C SER A 12 -27.13 13.06 -10.61
N LEU A 13 -26.64 13.39 -11.80
CA LEU A 13 -25.29 13.13 -12.32
C LEU A 13 -24.76 14.41 -12.99
N GLY A 14 -24.91 15.53 -12.28
CA GLY A 14 -24.45 16.83 -12.74
C GLY A 14 -22.93 16.95 -12.78
N ARG A 15 -22.45 18.11 -13.22
CA ARG A 15 -21.01 18.41 -13.36
C ARG A 15 -20.25 18.20 -12.05
N PHE A 16 -20.87 18.57 -10.92
CA PHE A 16 -20.25 18.38 -9.61
C PHE A 16 -20.00 16.90 -9.28
N GLN A 17 -21.02 16.05 -9.45
CA GLN A 17 -20.92 14.62 -9.16
C GLN A 17 -19.88 13.94 -10.06
N ILE A 18 -19.82 14.32 -11.34
CA ILE A 18 -18.81 13.80 -12.28
C ILE A 18 -17.40 14.20 -11.84
N LEU A 19 -17.19 15.48 -11.49
CA LEU A 19 -15.87 15.96 -11.01
C LEU A 19 -15.45 15.27 -9.71
N GLN A 20 -16.37 15.11 -8.76
CA GLN A 20 -16.10 14.41 -7.51
C GLN A 20 -15.82 12.91 -7.74
N MET A 21 -16.56 12.28 -8.65
CA MET A 21 -16.31 10.89 -9.07
C MET A 21 -14.92 10.75 -9.69
N ILE A 22 -14.54 11.59 -10.65
CA ILE A 22 -13.20 11.58 -11.27
C ILE A 22 -12.11 11.72 -10.20
N PHE A 23 -12.27 12.64 -9.26
CA PHE A 23 -11.31 12.83 -8.19
C PHE A 23 -11.16 11.59 -7.28
N ILE A 24 -12.27 10.95 -6.90
CA ILE A 24 -12.26 9.74 -6.08
C ILE A 24 -11.68 8.53 -6.85
N LEU A 25 -11.95 8.44 -8.15
CA LEU A 25 -11.34 7.44 -9.03
C LEU A 25 -9.82 7.60 -9.12
N ILE A 26 -9.33 8.82 -9.34
CA ILE A 26 -7.89 9.12 -9.35
C ILE A 26 -7.28 8.80 -7.97
N SER A 27 -7.97 9.14 -6.89
CA SER A 27 -7.50 8.83 -5.53
C SER A 27 -7.37 7.33 -5.29
N ASN A 28 -8.32 6.52 -5.77
CA ASN A 28 -8.24 5.06 -5.66
C ASN A 28 -7.19 4.45 -6.59
N PHE A 29 -7.04 4.99 -7.80
CA PHE A 29 -5.97 4.61 -8.73
C PHE A 29 -4.58 4.79 -8.10
N MET A 30 -4.37 5.88 -7.35
CA MET A 30 -3.13 6.15 -6.63
C MET A 30 -2.97 5.36 -5.33
N ALA A 31 -4.05 5.22 -4.54
CA ALA A 31 -3.99 4.59 -3.21
C ALA A 31 -3.90 3.05 -3.28
N SER A 32 -4.64 2.44 -4.21
CA SER A 32 -4.71 0.99 -4.37
C SER A 32 -3.33 0.31 -4.42
N PRO A 33 -2.39 0.71 -5.31
CA PRO A 33 -1.11 0.02 -5.47
C PRO A 33 -0.28 -0.17 -4.19
N HIS A 34 -0.42 0.71 -3.20
CA HIS A 34 0.29 0.60 -1.91
C HIS A 34 -0.01 -0.70 -1.14
N SER A 35 -1.13 -1.37 -1.43
CA SER A 35 -1.47 -2.67 -0.84
C SER A 35 -0.72 -3.86 -1.45
N LEU A 36 -0.18 -3.75 -2.66
CA LEU A 36 0.63 -4.80 -3.31
C LEU A 36 2.10 -4.41 -3.46
N LEU A 37 2.50 -3.21 -3.00
CA LEU A 37 3.87 -2.68 -3.11
C LEU A 37 4.91 -3.66 -2.55
N GLU A 38 4.61 -4.31 -1.44
CA GLU A 38 5.49 -5.31 -0.80
C GLU A 38 5.75 -6.51 -1.69
N ASN A 39 4.81 -6.94 -2.53
CA ASN A 39 5.03 -8.10 -3.39
C ASN A 39 6.21 -7.88 -4.37
N PHE A 40 6.52 -6.62 -4.69
CA PHE A 40 7.63 -6.26 -5.56
C PHE A 40 8.88 -5.81 -4.78
N THR A 41 8.69 -5.14 -3.64
CA THR A 41 9.79 -4.60 -2.84
C THR A 41 10.40 -5.61 -1.87
N ALA A 42 9.70 -6.70 -1.55
CA ALA A 42 10.14 -7.82 -0.72
C ALA A 42 10.54 -9.07 -1.55
N ALA A 43 10.82 -8.90 -2.85
CA ALA A 43 11.32 -10.02 -3.64
C ALA A 43 12.68 -10.49 -3.10
N ILE A 44 12.82 -11.81 -2.90
CA ILE A 44 14.07 -12.42 -2.44
C ILE A 44 14.94 -12.73 -3.68
N PRO A 45 16.03 -11.98 -3.93
CA PRO A 45 16.93 -12.30 -5.01
C PRO A 45 17.72 -13.59 -4.73
N SER A 46 18.35 -14.12 -5.78
CA SER A 46 19.32 -15.20 -5.62
C SER A 46 20.46 -14.71 -4.75
N HIS A 47 20.82 -15.50 -3.74
CA HIS A 47 21.80 -15.16 -2.73
C HIS A 47 22.61 -16.39 -2.35
N ARG A 48 23.79 -16.12 -1.78
CA ARG A 48 24.68 -17.12 -1.19
C ARG A 48 25.36 -16.54 0.06
N CYS A 49 25.96 -17.39 0.88
CA CYS A 49 26.80 -16.91 1.98
C CYS A 49 28.00 -16.11 1.43
N TRP A 50 28.39 -15.09 2.20
CA TRP A 50 29.68 -14.42 2.02
C TRP A 50 30.82 -15.36 2.47
N VAL A 51 31.87 -15.43 1.65
CA VAL A 51 33.00 -16.33 1.84
C VAL A 51 34.30 -15.53 1.81
N PRO A 52 35.09 -15.50 2.90
CA PRO A 52 36.28 -14.65 2.99
C PRO A 52 37.32 -14.86 1.89
N ILE A 53 37.49 -16.11 1.41
CA ILE A 53 38.50 -16.45 0.38
C ILE A 53 38.09 -15.92 -1.00
N LEU A 54 36.79 -15.77 -1.24
CA LEU A 54 36.25 -15.36 -2.53
C LEU A 54 35.86 -13.88 -2.58
N ASP A 55 35.34 -13.35 -1.48
CA ASP A 55 34.64 -12.06 -1.44
C ASP A 55 35.44 -10.96 -0.73
N ASN A 56 36.70 -11.22 -0.37
CA ASN A 56 37.59 -10.23 0.19
C ASN A 56 38.35 -9.49 -0.92
N ASP A 57 38.05 -8.20 -1.10
CA ASP A 57 38.60 -7.30 -2.15
C ASP A 57 40.14 -7.11 -2.10
N THR A 58 40.82 -7.67 -1.09
CA THR A 58 42.27 -7.57 -0.94
C THR A 58 43.07 -8.55 -1.82
N VAL A 59 42.42 -9.56 -2.39
CA VAL A 59 43.06 -10.46 -3.37
C VAL A 59 42.93 -9.84 -4.76
N SER A 60 43.77 -8.86 -5.04
CA SER A 60 43.99 -8.39 -6.41
C SER A 60 44.30 -9.58 -7.31
N ASP A 61 43.72 -9.60 -8.52
CA ASP A 61 43.82 -10.57 -9.63
C ASP A 61 45.25 -11.00 -10.07
N ASN A 62 46.29 -10.70 -9.30
CA ASN A 62 47.68 -10.87 -9.69
C ASN A 62 48.41 -12.08 -9.08
N GLU A 63 47.81 -12.93 -8.24
CA GLU A 63 48.52 -14.14 -7.73
C GLU A 63 47.76 -15.48 -7.64
N SER A 64 46.47 -15.60 -7.99
CA SER A 64 45.76 -16.89 -7.95
C SER A 64 45.32 -17.41 -9.32
N GLY A 65 46.25 -17.49 -10.28
CA GLY A 65 45.99 -18.01 -11.64
C GLY A 65 45.72 -19.52 -11.74
N ILE A 66 45.27 -20.21 -10.70
CA ILE A 66 45.09 -21.68 -10.71
C ILE A 66 43.66 -22.13 -10.39
N LEU A 67 42.82 -21.31 -9.75
CA LEU A 67 41.53 -21.77 -9.23
C LEU A 67 40.35 -20.91 -9.69
N SER A 68 39.34 -21.54 -10.28
CA SER A 68 38.13 -20.86 -10.75
C SER A 68 37.27 -20.39 -9.58
N LYS A 69 36.47 -19.33 -9.79
CA LYS A 69 35.43 -18.88 -8.85
C LYS A 69 34.46 -20.00 -8.46
N GLU A 70 34.18 -20.91 -9.39
CA GLU A 70 33.30 -22.06 -9.17
C GLU A 70 33.92 -23.09 -8.23
N ASP A 71 35.24 -23.30 -8.34
CA ASP A 71 35.99 -24.22 -7.48
C ASP A 71 36.03 -23.70 -6.04
N LEU A 72 36.24 -22.40 -5.86
CA LEU A 72 36.19 -21.74 -4.54
C LEU A 72 34.81 -21.84 -3.89
N LEU A 73 33.73 -21.67 -4.68
CA LEU A 73 32.36 -21.84 -4.19
C LEU A 73 32.10 -23.29 -3.76
N ARG A 74 32.56 -24.27 -4.56
CA ARG A 74 32.37 -25.70 -4.29
C ARG A 74 33.02 -26.17 -3.00
N VAL A 75 34.17 -25.59 -2.68
CA VAL A 75 34.95 -25.88 -1.46
C VAL A 75 34.36 -25.21 -0.23
N SER A 76 33.62 -24.11 -0.41
CA SER A 76 33.17 -23.24 0.69
C SER A 76 31.69 -23.37 1.03
N ILE A 77 30.86 -23.82 0.09
CA ILE A 77 29.40 -23.91 0.23
C ILE A 77 28.95 -25.35 -0.06
N PRO A 78 28.21 -26.00 0.86
CA PRO A 78 27.66 -27.33 0.62
C PRO A 78 26.61 -27.31 -0.50
N LEU A 79 26.31 -28.48 -1.07
CA LEU A 79 25.22 -28.63 -2.04
C LEU A 79 23.89 -28.94 -1.33
N ASP A 80 22.82 -28.31 -1.78
CA ASP A 80 21.45 -28.59 -1.38
C ASP A 80 20.94 -29.93 -1.98
N SER A 81 19.72 -30.31 -1.61
CA SER A 81 19.05 -31.51 -2.13
C SER A 81 18.90 -31.54 -3.66
N ASN A 82 19.03 -30.39 -4.34
CA ASN A 82 18.92 -30.24 -5.79
C ASN A 82 20.29 -30.14 -6.48
N LEU A 83 21.38 -30.46 -5.78
CA LEU A 83 22.76 -30.36 -6.27
C LEU A 83 23.16 -28.92 -6.66
N ARG A 84 22.54 -27.91 -6.05
CA ARG A 84 22.90 -26.50 -6.19
C ARG A 84 23.60 -26.03 -4.91
N PRO A 85 24.42 -24.97 -4.95
CA PRO A 85 24.98 -24.40 -3.73
C PRO A 85 23.86 -24.04 -2.74
N ASP A 86 24.00 -24.47 -1.49
CA ASP A 86 23.10 -24.07 -0.40
C ASP A 86 23.17 -22.55 -0.24
N LYS A 87 22.02 -21.94 -0.01
CA LYS A 87 21.86 -20.49 0.11
C LYS A 87 22.08 -19.99 1.53
N CYS A 88 21.91 -20.88 2.51
CA CYS A 88 21.80 -20.50 3.93
C CYS A 88 22.91 -21.04 4.81
N HIS A 89 23.65 -22.02 4.32
CA HIS A 89 24.74 -22.64 5.07
C HIS A 89 26.04 -22.58 4.29
N ARG A 90 27.15 -22.59 5.04
CA ARG A 90 28.51 -22.70 4.52
C ARG A 90 29.31 -23.70 5.34
N PHE A 91 30.46 -24.11 4.81
CA PHE A 91 31.40 -24.88 5.60
C PHE A 91 32.14 -23.99 6.60
N VAL A 92 32.32 -24.47 7.82
CA VAL A 92 33.13 -23.79 8.87
C VAL A 92 34.57 -23.60 8.39
N GLN A 93 35.09 -24.58 7.66
CA GLN A 93 36.41 -24.52 7.01
C GLN A 93 36.31 -24.96 5.54
N PRO A 94 37.10 -24.36 4.62
CA PRO A 94 37.09 -24.72 3.21
C PRO A 94 37.49 -26.20 3.01
N GLN A 95 36.61 -26.97 2.39
CA GLN A 95 36.79 -28.41 2.16
C GLN A 95 37.54 -28.70 0.86
N TRP A 96 38.85 -28.43 0.84
CA TRP A 96 39.70 -28.53 -0.37
C TRP A 96 39.69 -29.91 -1.03
N HIS A 97 39.40 -30.95 -0.25
CA HIS A 97 39.25 -32.32 -0.74
C HIS A 97 38.14 -32.46 -1.80
N LEU A 98 37.15 -31.56 -1.82
CA LEU A 98 36.06 -31.55 -2.81
C LEU A 98 36.52 -31.25 -4.25
N LEU A 99 37.71 -30.68 -4.43
CA LEU A 99 38.27 -30.41 -5.77
C LEU A 99 38.86 -31.65 -6.44
N HIS A 100 39.25 -32.65 -5.65
CA HIS A 100 40.03 -33.81 -6.12
C HIS A 100 39.21 -35.10 -6.27
N LEU A 101 37.89 -35.04 -6.10
CA LEU A 101 37.03 -36.23 -6.07
C LEU A 101 36.56 -36.67 -7.48
N ASN A 102 37.21 -37.73 -7.98
CA ASN A 102 36.68 -38.61 -9.04
C ASN A 102 36.06 -39.91 -8.47
N GLY A 103 35.77 -39.99 -7.16
CA GLY A 103 35.17 -41.18 -6.55
C GLY A 103 34.70 -41.03 -5.11
N THR A 104 33.45 -41.47 -4.86
CA THR A 104 32.75 -41.68 -3.58
C THR A 104 32.64 -40.49 -2.62
N VAL A 105 31.39 -40.00 -2.49
CA VAL A 105 30.91 -39.04 -1.48
C VAL A 105 31.29 -39.54 -0.08
N SER A 106 32.35 -38.97 0.51
CA SER A 106 32.61 -39.13 1.93
C SER A 106 31.52 -38.40 2.71
N ASN A 107 30.99 -39.05 3.76
CA ASN A 107 30.00 -38.49 4.66
C ASN A 107 30.51 -37.16 5.24
N VAL A 108 30.11 -36.03 4.63
CA VAL A 108 30.21 -34.70 5.24
C VAL A 108 29.47 -34.81 6.56
N THR A 109 30.18 -34.70 7.67
CA THR A 109 29.57 -34.68 8.99
C THR A 109 28.82 -33.36 9.16
N GLU A 110 27.59 -33.39 9.68
CA GLU A 110 26.78 -32.17 9.94
C GLU A 110 27.53 -31.12 10.77
N THR A 111 28.54 -31.52 11.55
CA THR A 111 29.42 -30.65 12.35
C THR A 111 30.32 -29.71 11.54
N ASP A 112 30.46 -29.90 10.24
CA ASP A 112 31.30 -29.03 9.39
C ASP A 112 30.50 -27.90 8.74
N ILE A 113 29.19 -27.81 8.99
CA ILE A 113 28.26 -26.88 8.37
C ILE A 113 27.76 -25.87 9.42
N GLU A 114 27.80 -24.58 9.08
CA GLU A 114 27.28 -23.49 9.91
C GLU A 114 26.37 -22.57 9.08
N PRO A 115 25.43 -21.83 9.71
CA PRO A 115 24.68 -20.77 9.03
C PRO A 115 25.63 -19.66 8.54
N CYS A 116 25.22 -18.87 7.53
CA CYS A 116 26.02 -17.73 7.07
C CYS A 116 26.20 -16.69 8.20
N VAL A 117 27.36 -16.65 8.86
CA VAL A 117 27.64 -15.69 9.96
C VAL A 117 28.23 -14.36 9.49
N ASP A 118 28.96 -14.37 8.36
CA ASP A 118 29.67 -13.19 7.85
C ASP A 118 28.85 -12.40 6.80
N GLY A 119 27.54 -12.68 6.70
CA GLY A 119 26.61 -12.01 5.79
C GLY A 119 26.39 -12.75 4.47
N TRP A 120 25.77 -12.04 3.51
CA TRP A 120 25.29 -12.61 2.25
C TRP A 120 25.78 -11.80 1.05
N VAL A 121 25.98 -12.51 -0.05
CA VAL A 121 26.24 -11.92 -1.37
C VAL A 121 25.00 -12.15 -2.23
N TYR A 122 24.38 -11.04 -2.63
CA TYR A 122 23.23 -11.02 -3.53
C TYR A 122 23.69 -10.86 -4.97
N ASP A 123 22.96 -11.48 -5.91
CA ASP A 123 23.24 -11.32 -7.33
C ASP A 123 23.00 -9.84 -7.75
N GLN A 124 24.06 -9.16 -8.18
CA GLN A 124 24.02 -7.74 -8.54
C GLN A 124 23.15 -7.45 -9.78
N SER A 125 22.77 -8.50 -10.53
CA SER A 125 21.80 -8.39 -11.61
C SER A 125 20.36 -8.15 -11.13
N THR A 126 20.10 -8.32 -9.83
CA THR A 126 18.78 -8.17 -9.21
C THR A 126 18.63 -6.91 -8.37
N SER A 127 17.43 -6.32 -8.48
CA SER A 127 16.90 -5.16 -7.78
C SER A 127 17.32 -5.03 -6.31
N LEU A 128 17.64 -3.80 -5.86
CA LEU A 128 17.72 -3.45 -4.44
C LEU A 128 16.32 -3.61 -3.83
N THR A 129 16.18 -4.58 -2.91
CA THR A 129 14.93 -4.90 -2.22
C THR A 129 15.05 -4.68 -0.71
N ILE A 130 13.90 -4.64 -0.03
CA ILE A 130 13.79 -4.65 1.44
C ILE A 130 14.57 -5.83 2.03
N VAL A 131 14.55 -6.97 1.33
CA VAL A 131 15.26 -8.19 1.75
C VAL A 131 16.77 -7.99 1.72
N THR A 132 17.31 -7.36 0.67
CA THR A 132 18.75 -7.12 0.56
C THR A 132 19.25 -6.05 1.51
N GLU A 133 18.41 -5.06 1.84
CA GLU A 133 18.77 -3.96 2.75
C GLU A 133 18.93 -4.45 4.21
N TRP A 134 18.00 -5.31 4.66
CA TRP A 134 17.98 -5.80 6.04
C TRP A 134 18.34 -7.28 6.17
N ASN A 135 18.90 -7.87 5.12
CA ASN A 135 19.31 -9.28 5.06
C ASN A 135 18.24 -10.28 5.53
N LEU A 136 17.00 -10.12 5.05
CA LEU A 136 15.84 -10.91 5.49
C LEU A 136 15.77 -12.29 4.80
N VAL A 137 16.86 -13.06 4.86
CA VAL A 137 17.00 -14.39 4.25
C VAL A 137 17.22 -15.48 5.30
N CYS A 138 17.03 -16.73 4.90
CA CYS A 138 17.27 -17.92 5.73
C CYS A 138 16.48 -17.90 7.05
N ASP A 139 17.14 -17.91 8.21
CA ASP A 139 16.46 -17.89 9.52
C ASP A 139 15.53 -16.68 9.70
N SER A 140 15.89 -15.56 9.06
CA SER A 140 15.12 -14.32 9.10
C SER A 140 14.09 -14.20 7.97
N GLN A 141 13.98 -15.19 7.08
CA GLN A 141 13.02 -15.18 5.96
C GLN A 141 11.56 -15.05 6.43
N SER A 142 11.24 -15.56 7.63
CA SER A 142 9.90 -15.40 8.23
C SER A 142 9.53 -13.93 8.49
N LEU A 143 10.53 -13.06 8.69
CA LEU A 143 10.34 -11.64 8.92
C LEU A 143 9.94 -10.88 7.66
N ASP A 144 10.26 -11.38 6.47
CA ASP A 144 9.87 -10.75 5.20
C ASP A 144 8.34 -10.56 5.10
N SER A 145 7.59 -11.53 5.63
CA SER A 145 6.12 -11.46 5.69
C SER A 145 5.57 -10.50 6.76
N MET A 146 6.41 -10.01 7.69
CA MET A 146 5.96 -9.12 8.77
C MET A 146 5.56 -7.73 8.30
N ALA A 147 6.18 -7.21 7.24
CA ALA A 147 5.76 -5.93 6.66
C ALA A 147 4.31 -6.02 6.16
N LYS A 148 4.01 -7.07 5.40
CA LYS A 148 2.66 -7.34 4.87
C LYS A 148 1.65 -7.63 5.95
N PHE A 149 2.04 -8.41 6.94
CA PHE A 149 1.20 -8.63 8.11
C PHE A 149 0.90 -7.31 8.85
N SER A 150 1.89 -6.43 9.00
CA SER A 150 1.73 -5.11 9.64
C SER A 150 0.77 -4.23 8.84
N PHE A 151 0.90 -4.18 7.51
CA PHE A 151 -0.01 -3.43 6.64
C PHE A 151 -1.46 -3.95 6.71
N LEU A 152 -1.66 -5.27 6.64
CA LEU A 152 -2.99 -5.88 6.73
C LEU A 152 -3.62 -5.69 8.11
N SER A 153 -2.84 -5.82 9.18
CA SER A 153 -3.26 -5.53 10.55
C SER A 153 -3.67 -4.06 10.70
N GLY A 154 -2.88 -3.14 10.13
CA GLY A 154 -3.20 -1.72 10.07
C GLY A 154 -4.51 -1.46 9.32
N THR A 155 -4.73 -2.15 8.20
CA THR A 155 -5.98 -2.05 7.42
C THR A 155 -7.20 -2.52 8.23
N LEU A 156 -7.08 -3.62 8.98
CA LEU A 156 -8.13 -4.12 9.87
C LEU A 156 -8.48 -3.10 10.95
N VAL A 157 -7.46 -2.60 11.67
CA VAL A 157 -7.62 -1.56 12.69
C VAL A 157 -8.21 -0.29 12.09
N GLY A 158 -7.73 0.10 10.91
CA GLY A 158 -8.21 1.24 10.14
C GLY A 158 -9.69 1.15 9.83
N ASN A 159 -10.21 -0.01 9.42
CA ASN A 159 -11.65 -0.16 9.12
C ASN A 159 -12.52 0.11 10.35
N ILE A 160 -12.09 -0.36 11.54
CA ILE A 160 -12.81 -0.14 12.80
C ILE A 160 -12.73 1.34 13.22
N LEU A 161 -11.52 1.90 13.24
CA LEU A 161 -11.29 3.28 13.67
C LEU A 161 -11.91 4.29 12.72
N CYS A 162 -11.65 4.16 11.42
CA CYS A 162 -12.17 5.06 10.40
C CYS A 162 -13.70 5.02 10.38
N GLY A 163 -14.34 3.85 10.53
CA GLY A 163 -15.80 3.77 10.63
C GLY A 163 -16.36 4.67 11.73
N HIS A 164 -15.81 4.55 12.95
CA HIS A 164 -16.24 5.38 14.08
C HIS A 164 -15.91 6.87 13.89
N LEU A 165 -14.72 7.18 13.37
CA LEU A 165 -14.30 8.57 13.11
C LEU A 165 -15.17 9.23 12.04
N THR A 166 -15.55 8.49 10.99
CA THR A 166 -16.36 8.98 9.88
C THR A 166 -17.75 9.41 10.31
N ASP A 167 -18.37 8.66 11.21
CA ASP A 167 -19.69 9.02 11.71
C ASP A 167 -19.64 10.22 12.66
N ARG A 168 -18.52 10.39 13.39
CA ARG A 168 -18.34 11.52 14.32
C ARG A 168 -17.90 12.82 13.64
N PHE A 169 -16.92 12.76 12.75
CA PHE A 169 -16.25 13.94 12.17
C PHE A 169 -16.70 14.28 10.75
N GLY A 170 -17.34 13.34 10.06
CA GLY A 170 -17.74 13.48 8.66
C GLY A 170 -16.78 12.76 7.73
N ARG A 171 -17.26 12.51 6.50
CA ARG A 171 -16.59 11.63 5.55
C ARG A 171 -15.44 12.36 4.88
N ARG A 172 -15.63 13.64 4.54
CA ARG A 172 -14.60 14.46 3.88
C ARG A 172 -13.39 14.70 4.79
N LEU A 173 -13.62 15.01 6.07
CA LEU A 173 -12.53 15.32 6.99
C LEU A 173 -11.65 14.07 7.23
N VAL A 174 -12.28 12.92 7.50
CA VAL A 174 -11.55 11.65 7.68
C VAL A 174 -10.82 11.25 6.41
N PHE A 175 -11.43 11.44 5.23
CA PHE A 175 -10.76 11.20 3.94
C PHE A 175 -9.50 12.05 3.76
N ILE A 176 -9.55 13.36 4.05
CA ILE A 176 -8.38 14.26 3.94
C ILE A 176 -7.27 13.85 4.91
N TYR A 177 -7.63 13.54 6.15
CA TYR A 177 -6.66 13.09 7.15
C TYR A 177 -6.01 11.77 6.74
N ALA A 178 -6.81 10.82 6.25
CA ALA A 178 -6.31 9.54 5.77
C ALA A 178 -5.38 9.71 4.55
N LEU A 179 -5.72 10.56 3.59
CA LEU A 179 -4.83 10.88 2.47
C LEU A 179 -3.49 11.47 2.93
N LEU A 180 -3.52 12.42 3.87
CA LEU A 180 -2.31 13.03 4.41
C LEU A 180 -1.46 12.01 5.17
N GLN A 181 -2.08 11.20 6.03
CA GLN A 181 -1.40 10.14 6.77
C GLN A 181 -0.77 9.12 5.83
N MET A 182 -1.47 8.72 4.75
CA MET A 182 -0.95 7.80 3.74
C MET A 182 0.28 8.39 3.04
N ALA A 183 0.18 9.63 2.56
CA ALA A 183 1.29 10.31 1.90
C ALA A 183 2.54 10.41 2.80
N VAL A 184 2.36 10.78 4.06
CA VAL A 184 3.47 10.92 5.02
C VAL A 184 4.06 9.56 5.40
N SER A 185 3.23 8.58 5.76
CA SER A 185 3.71 7.26 6.21
C SER A 185 4.45 6.51 5.09
N GLU A 186 3.91 6.51 3.87
CA GLU A 186 4.54 5.82 2.73
C GLU A 186 5.85 6.51 2.31
N SER A 187 5.89 7.86 2.27
CA SER A 187 7.13 8.57 1.96
C SER A 187 8.18 8.42 3.06
N CYS A 188 7.79 8.39 4.33
CA CYS A 188 8.74 8.13 5.43
C CYS A 188 9.25 6.68 5.39
N ALA A 189 8.43 5.72 4.97
CA ALA A 189 8.84 4.32 4.91
C ALA A 189 9.92 4.08 3.85
N ALA A 190 9.99 4.92 2.81
CA ALA A 190 11.11 4.92 1.87
C ALA A 190 12.44 5.41 2.48
N PHE A 191 12.45 5.93 3.71
CA PHE A 191 13.67 6.34 4.41
C PHE A 191 13.80 5.67 5.78
N ALA A 192 13.09 4.56 5.99
CA ALA A 192 13.13 3.85 7.26
C ALA A 192 14.56 3.35 7.52
N PRO A 193 15.17 3.67 8.68
CA PRO A 193 16.54 3.25 8.98
C PRO A 193 16.60 1.81 9.49
N THR A 194 15.49 1.25 9.96
CA THR A 194 15.40 -0.12 10.47
C THR A 194 14.11 -0.80 10.01
N PHE A 195 14.16 -2.12 9.88
CA PHE A 195 13.00 -2.93 9.50
C PHE A 195 11.80 -2.73 10.45
N LEU A 196 12.03 -2.56 11.75
CA LEU A 196 10.96 -2.31 12.72
C LEU A 196 10.24 -0.98 12.44
N ILE A 197 10.99 0.10 12.16
CA ILE A 197 10.41 1.40 11.81
C ILE A 197 9.63 1.28 10.49
N TYR A 198 10.17 0.54 9.52
CA TYR A 198 9.47 0.23 8.28
C TYR A 198 8.11 -0.46 8.55
N CYS A 199 8.08 -1.53 9.37
CA CYS A 199 6.83 -2.21 9.74
C CYS A 199 5.81 -1.28 10.44
N ILE A 200 6.26 -0.40 11.34
CA ILE A 200 5.38 0.58 12.01
C ILE A 200 4.79 1.55 10.99
N LEU A 201 5.59 2.05 10.06
CA LEU A 201 5.12 2.96 9.02
C LEU A 201 4.15 2.25 8.05
N ARG A 202 4.40 0.98 7.71
CA ARG A 202 3.48 0.14 6.93
C ARG A 202 2.15 -0.11 7.65
N PHE A 203 2.18 -0.31 8.96
CA PHE A 203 0.97 -0.41 9.79
C PHE A 203 0.16 0.90 9.74
N LEU A 204 0.82 2.06 9.90
CA LEU A 204 0.18 3.37 9.80
C LEU A 204 -0.39 3.63 8.39
N ALA A 205 0.31 3.18 7.35
CA ALA A 205 -0.14 3.27 5.99
C ALA A 205 -1.40 2.41 5.75
N GLY A 206 -1.43 1.19 6.28
CA GLY A 206 -2.61 0.32 6.24
C GLY A 206 -3.86 0.96 6.86
N ILE A 207 -3.70 1.63 8.02
CA ILE A 207 -4.79 2.39 8.66
C ILE A 207 -5.33 3.46 7.71
N SER A 208 -4.43 4.23 7.09
CA SER A 208 -4.84 5.30 6.17
C SER A 208 -5.46 4.79 4.87
N THR A 209 -4.97 3.69 4.29
CA THR A 209 -5.52 3.10 3.06
C THR A 209 -6.97 2.70 3.25
N SER A 210 -7.32 2.08 4.38
CA SER A 210 -8.71 1.79 4.73
C SER A 210 -9.55 3.08 4.80
N GLY A 211 -9.02 4.13 5.45
CA GLY A 211 -9.70 5.41 5.58
C GLY A 211 -9.99 6.08 4.23
N VAL A 212 -9.02 6.08 3.32
CA VAL A 212 -9.15 6.64 1.96
C VAL A 212 -10.19 5.88 1.16
N THR A 213 -10.07 4.55 1.09
CA THR A 213 -10.95 3.71 0.27
C THR A 213 -12.39 3.75 0.80
N THR A 214 -12.58 3.60 2.11
CA THR A 214 -13.92 3.57 2.72
C THR A 214 -14.61 4.92 2.61
N ASN A 215 -13.95 6.01 3.01
CA ASN A 215 -14.58 7.34 2.97
C ASN A 215 -14.76 7.86 1.55
N GLY A 216 -13.82 7.57 0.65
CA GLY A 216 -13.96 7.89 -0.77
C GLY A 216 -15.18 7.21 -1.37
N THR A 217 -15.35 5.90 -1.12
CA THR A 217 -16.52 5.15 -1.58
C THR A 217 -17.82 5.69 -1.00
N LEU A 218 -17.87 6.00 0.30
CA LEU A 218 -19.06 6.57 0.95
C LEU A 218 -19.41 7.94 0.39
N LEU A 219 -18.44 8.85 0.23
CA LEU A 219 -18.67 10.17 -0.36
C LEU A 219 -19.23 10.05 -1.78
N MET A 220 -18.70 9.12 -2.56
CA MET A 220 -19.15 8.87 -3.92
C MET A 220 -20.60 8.35 -3.95
N ILE A 221 -20.91 7.33 -3.15
CA ILE A 221 -22.24 6.73 -3.08
C ILE A 221 -23.28 7.70 -2.53
N GLU A 222 -22.96 8.49 -1.51
CA GLU A 222 -23.92 9.42 -0.87
C GLU A 222 -24.30 10.60 -1.76
N TRP A 223 -23.45 10.98 -2.71
CA TRP A 223 -23.74 12.00 -3.73
C TRP A 223 -24.34 11.42 -5.02
N THR A 224 -24.45 10.10 -5.13
CA THR A 224 -24.90 9.41 -6.34
C THR A 224 -26.24 8.72 -6.10
N LYS A 225 -27.14 8.79 -7.09
CA LYS A 225 -28.41 8.08 -7.04
C LYS A 225 -28.22 6.55 -7.02
N PRO A 226 -29.14 5.80 -6.38
CA PRO A 226 -29.09 4.33 -6.34
C PRO A 226 -28.90 3.67 -7.71
N GLU A 227 -29.55 4.19 -8.75
CA GLU A 227 -29.49 3.67 -10.12
C GLU A 227 -28.06 3.66 -10.70
N PHE A 228 -27.22 4.63 -10.31
CA PHE A 228 -25.85 4.76 -10.79
C PHE A 228 -24.80 4.23 -9.79
N GLN A 229 -25.21 3.87 -8.57
CA GLN A 229 -24.27 3.42 -7.52
C GLN A 229 -23.51 2.16 -7.93
N ALA A 230 -24.17 1.20 -8.60
CA ALA A 230 -23.52 -0.02 -9.08
C ALA A 230 -22.43 0.31 -10.11
N MET A 231 -22.75 1.12 -11.14
CA MET A 231 -21.78 1.58 -12.14
C MET A 231 -20.58 2.29 -11.49
N THR A 232 -20.86 3.18 -10.55
CA THR A 232 -19.83 4.00 -9.91
C THR A 232 -18.90 3.16 -9.03
N THR A 233 -19.45 2.18 -8.31
CA THR A 233 -18.67 1.23 -7.51
C THR A 233 -17.82 0.33 -8.41
N THR A 234 -18.35 -0.15 -9.54
CA THR A 234 -17.58 -0.91 -10.52
C THR A 234 -16.43 -0.10 -11.10
N LEU A 235 -16.67 1.17 -11.46
CA LEU A 235 -15.61 2.07 -11.94
C LEU A 235 -14.49 2.24 -10.89
N LEU A 236 -14.85 2.30 -9.61
CA LEU A 236 -13.88 2.39 -8.52
C LEU A 236 -12.98 1.15 -8.43
N VAL A 237 -13.58 -0.04 -8.53
CA VAL A 237 -12.83 -1.32 -8.54
C VAL A 237 -11.95 -1.41 -9.78
N CYS A 238 -12.43 -1.00 -10.95
CA CYS A 238 -11.62 -0.94 -12.17
C CYS A 238 -10.44 0.03 -12.01
N ALA A 239 -10.67 1.24 -11.48
CA ALA A 239 -9.61 2.22 -11.23
C ALA A 239 -8.56 1.68 -10.24
N ALA A 240 -9.00 1.01 -9.17
CA ALA A 240 -8.11 0.35 -8.24
C ALA A 240 -7.27 -0.75 -8.93
N GLY A 241 -7.88 -1.57 -9.79
CA GLY A 241 -7.19 -2.62 -10.56
C GLY A 241 -6.16 -2.06 -11.54
N ILE A 242 -6.50 -1.01 -12.30
CA ILE A 242 -5.56 -0.34 -13.22
C ILE A 242 -4.39 0.27 -12.42
N GLY A 243 -4.63 0.78 -11.21
CA GLY A 243 -3.60 1.25 -10.29
C GLY A 243 -2.60 0.16 -9.91
N GLN A 244 -3.11 -1.03 -9.56
CA GLN A 244 -2.27 -2.21 -9.28
C GLN A 244 -1.44 -2.64 -10.49
N MET A 245 -2.03 -2.65 -11.69
CA MET A 245 -1.32 -2.97 -12.92
C MET A 245 -0.20 -1.96 -13.21
N THR A 246 -0.45 -0.68 -12.91
CA THR A 246 0.55 0.39 -13.07
C THR A 246 1.74 0.17 -12.15
N LEU A 247 1.52 -0.32 -10.91
CA LEU A 247 2.60 -0.73 -10.01
C LEU A 247 3.45 -1.85 -10.59
N ALA A 248 2.85 -2.90 -11.16
CA ALA A 248 3.60 -3.98 -11.78
C ALA A 248 4.50 -3.46 -12.93
N GLY A 249 3.97 -2.55 -13.75
CA GLY A 249 4.75 -1.89 -14.81
C GLY A 249 5.89 -1.04 -14.26
N LEU A 250 5.65 -0.24 -13.23
CA LEU A 250 6.68 0.60 -12.61
C LEU A 250 7.75 -0.23 -11.90
N ALA A 251 7.38 -1.31 -11.23
CA ALA A 251 8.30 -2.23 -10.56
C ALA A 251 9.25 -2.94 -11.55
N PHE A 252 8.81 -3.16 -12.79
CA PHE A 252 9.68 -3.68 -13.85
C PHE A 252 10.76 -2.68 -14.25
N THR A 253 10.41 -1.39 -14.32
CA THR A 253 11.34 -0.32 -14.73
C THR A 253 12.22 0.21 -13.61
N VAL A 254 11.71 0.23 -12.38
CA VAL A 254 12.37 0.81 -11.21
C VAL A 254 12.73 -0.32 -10.25
N GLN A 255 13.99 -0.71 -10.31
CA GLN A 255 14.55 -1.82 -9.54
C GLN A 255 15.02 -1.42 -8.12
N ASN A 256 14.96 -0.14 -7.76
CA ASN A 256 15.26 0.31 -6.41
C ASN A 256 13.96 0.54 -5.64
N TRP A 257 13.77 -0.21 -4.55
CA TRP A 257 12.55 -0.16 -3.74
C TRP A 257 12.28 1.23 -3.15
N HIS A 258 13.30 1.99 -2.74
CA HIS A 258 13.14 3.35 -2.24
C HIS A 258 12.53 4.27 -3.29
N HIS A 259 13.04 4.20 -4.53
CA HIS A 259 12.53 5.00 -5.65
C HIS A 259 11.11 4.58 -6.04
N LEU A 260 10.83 3.28 -6.08
CA LEU A 260 9.50 2.78 -6.37
C LEU A 260 8.47 3.29 -5.35
N GLN A 261 8.82 3.26 -4.06
CA GLN A 261 7.96 3.73 -2.99
C GLN A 261 7.74 5.25 -3.00
N LEU A 262 8.77 6.03 -3.31
CA LEU A 262 8.64 7.49 -3.48
C LEU A 262 7.80 7.86 -4.71
N MET A 263 8.01 7.17 -5.84
CA MET A 263 7.24 7.39 -7.07
C MET A 263 5.75 7.13 -6.86
N MET A 264 5.39 6.19 -6.00
CA MET A 264 3.98 5.91 -5.66
C MET A 264 3.40 6.84 -4.59
N SER A 265 4.22 7.31 -3.64
CA SER A 265 3.73 8.12 -2.52
C SER A 265 3.66 9.62 -2.82
N LEU A 266 4.63 10.17 -3.56
CA LEU A 266 4.69 11.60 -3.89
C LEU A 266 3.45 12.12 -4.65
N PRO A 267 2.88 11.38 -5.64
CA PRO A 267 1.65 11.79 -6.32
C PRO A 267 0.47 12.07 -5.37
N ILE A 268 0.41 11.40 -4.21
CA ILE A 268 -0.69 11.55 -3.25
C ILE A 268 -0.71 12.97 -2.64
N PHE A 269 0.45 13.61 -2.46
CA PHE A 269 0.49 14.99 -1.96
C PHE A 269 -0.23 15.96 -2.89
N PHE A 270 -0.15 15.74 -4.22
CA PHE A 270 -0.86 16.57 -5.19
C PHE A 270 -2.38 16.39 -5.10
N LEU A 271 -2.86 15.22 -4.65
CA LEU A 271 -4.29 14.99 -4.43
C LEU A 271 -4.84 15.77 -3.24
N LEU A 272 -4.00 16.24 -2.31
CA LEU A 272 -4.47 17.08 -1.19
C LEU A 272 -5.02 18.43 -1.67
N VAL A 273 -4.48 19.00 -2.74
CA VAL A 273 -4.93 20.30 -3.28
C VAL A 273 -6.41 20.26 -3.69
N PRO A 274 -6.87 19.32 -4.54
CA PRO A 274 -8.26 19.26 -4.98
C PRO A 274 -9.27 18.88 -3.89
N THR A 275 -8.85 18.33 -2.74
CA THR A 275 -9.77 18.06 -1.61
C THR A 275 -10.49 19.31 -1.08
N ARG A 276 -9.96 20.52 -1.37
CA ARG A 276 -10.62 21.78 -1.03
C ARG A 276 -11.95 21.99 -1.78
N TRP A 277 -12.08 21.43 -2.98
CA TRP A 277 -13.30 21.53 -3.79
C TRP A 277 -14.35 20.47 -3.46
N MET A 278 -13.97 19.39 -2.77
CA MET A 278 -14.93 18.37 -2.32
C MET A 278 -15.99 18.98 -1.40
N SER A 279 -17.21 18.45 -1.48
CA SER A 279 -18.27 18.77 -0.52
C SER A 279 -18.43 17.61 0.47
N GLU A 280 -18.76 17.97 1.71
CA GLU A 280 -19.14 16.97 2.72
C GLU A 280 -20.44 16.29 2.32
N SER A 281 -20.69 15.09 2.83
CA SER A 281 -21.96 14.40 2.60
C SER A 281 -23.15 15.20 3.13
N ALA A 282 -24.07 15.57 2.23
CA ALA A 282 -25.33 16.21 2.61
C ALA A 282 -26.17 15.30 3.53
N ARG A 283 -26.14 13.98 3.29
CA ARG A 283 -26.84 12.99 4.11
C ARG A 283 -26.32 12.96 5.54
N TRP A 284 -25.00 12.95 5.72
CA TRP A 284 -24.38 13.02 7.04
C TRP A 284 -24.73 14.32 7.78
N LEU A 285 -24.71 15.45 7.07
CA LEU A 285 -25.03 16.76 7.67
C LEU A 285 -26.48 16.83 8.16
N ILE A 286 -27.41 16.23 7.43
CA ILE A 286 -28.82 16.14 7.87
C ILE A 286 -28.93 15.21 9.10
N ALA A 287 -28.29 14.03 9.06
CA ALA A 287 -28.33 13.07 10.16
C ALA A 287 -27.66 13.59 11.45
N THR A 288 -26.68 14.48 11.35
CA THR A 288 -26.00 15.11 12.49
C THR A 288 -26.62 16.46 12.91
N ASN A 289 -27.81 16.77 12.42
CA ASN A 289 -28.57 18.00 12.72
C ASN A 289 -27.82 19.31 12.38
N LYS A 290 -26.97 19.29 11.34
CA LYS A 290 -26.22 20.46 10.82
C LYS A 290 -26.92 21.06 9.60
N LEU A 291 -28.17 21.48 9.78
CA LEU A 291 -29.09 21.90 8.71
C LEU A 291 -28.53 23.04 7.84
N GLN A 292 -28.04 24.12 8.46
CA GLN A 292 -27.50 25.27 7.72
C GLN A 292 -26.31 24.89 6.83
N ARG A 293 -25.44 23.99 7.31
CA ARG A 293 -24.29 23.51 6.54
C ARG A 293 -24.73 22.59 5.41
N SER A 294 -25.71 21.71 5.65
CA SER A 294 -26.30 20.87 4.60
C SER A 294 -26.88 21.70 3.46
N LEU A 295 -27.71 22.70 3.78
CA LEU A 295 -28.30 23.60 2.79
C LEU A 295 -27.24 24.38 2.00
N LYS A 296 -26.17 24.83 2.67
CA LYS A 296 -25.05 25.50 2.01
C LYS A 296 -24.36 24.59 0.98
N GLU A 297 -24.04 23.35 1.35
CA GLU A 297 -23.41 22.40 0.42
C GLU A 297 -24.36 22.03 -0.72
N LEU A 298 -25.63 21.74 -0.44
CA LEU A 298 -26.59 21.40 -1.48
C LEU A 298 -26.84 22.56 -2.46
N ARG A 299 -26.96 23.82 -1.98
CA ARG A 299 -27.06 25.01 -2.85
C ARG A 299 -25.81 25.18 -3.70
N ARG A 300 -24.62 24.94 -3.14
CA ARG A 300 -23.36 24.99 -3.88
C ARG A 300 -23.35 23.96 -5.01
N VAL A 301 -23.76 22.72 -4.74
CA VAL A 301 -23.86 21.66 -5.76
C VAL A 301 -24.91 22.01 -6.82
N ALA A 302 -26.09 22.48 -6.41
CA ALA A 302 -27.14 22.91 -7.33
C ALA A 302 -26.66 24.06 -8.24
N HIS A 303 -25.89 25.01 -7.70
CA HIS A 303 -25.29 26.10 -8.48
C HIS A 303 -24.29 25.59 -9.52
N ILE A 304 -23.37 24.67 -9.13
CA ILE A 304 -22.40 24.05 -10.05
C ILE A 304 -23.11 23.26 -11.17
N ASN A 305 -24.26 22.67 -10.84
CA ASN A 305 -25.10 21.93 -11.78
C ASN A 305 -26.09 22.80 -12.58
N GLY A 306 -26.09 24.13 -12.38
CA GLY A 306 -26.97 25.06 -13.10
C GLY A 306 -28.44 25.03 -12.66
N ARG A 307 -28.76 24.46 -11.50
CA ARG A 307 -30.11 24.29 -10.93
C ARG A 307 -30.41 25.36 -9.85
N GLN A 308 -30.33 26.64 -10.20
CA GLN A 308 -30.43 27.74 -9.21
C GLN A 308 -31.83 27.95 -8.61
N SER A 309 -32.89 27.57 -9.32
CA SER A 309 -34.29 27.74 -8.88
C SER A 309 -34.74 26.79 -7.77
N SER A 310 -33.94 25.77 -7.42
CA SER A 310 -34.28 24.78 -6.40
C SER A 310 -33.98 25.21 -4.96
N GLY A 311 -33.43 26.41 -4.73
CA GLY A 311 -32.93 26.85 -3.42
C GLY A 311 -33.98 26.92 -2.30
N ASP A 312 -35.20 27.38 -2.62
CA ASP A 312 -36.29 27.49 -1.63
C ASP A 312 -36.95 26.13 -1.36
N ILE A 313 -37.11 25.31 -2.40
CA ILE A 313 -37.65 23.94 -2.31
C ILE A 313 -36.75 23.06 -1.43
N LEU A 314 -35.43 23.17 -1.63
CA LEU A 314 -34.45 22.49 -0.78
C LEU A 314 -34.56 22.87 0.69
N THR A 315 -34.86 24.14 0.98
CA THR A 315 -34.94 24.64 2.36
C THR A 315 -36.13 24.02 3.10
N ILE A 316 -37.25 23.82 2.40
CA ILE A 316 -38.46 23.19 2.93
C ILE A 316 -38.25 21.69 3.14
N GLU A 317 -37.76 20.96 2.14
CA GLU A 317 -37.60 19.50 2.21
C GLU A 317 -36.59 19.06 3.28
N VAL A 318 -35.47 19.79 3.43
CA VAL A 318 -34.47 19.48 4.45
C VAL A 318 -35.05 19.72 5.86
N SER A 319 -35.91 20.73 6.04
CA SER A 319 -36.58 20.99 7.31
C SER A 319 -37.58 19.87 7.67
N ILE A 320 -38.33 19.36 6.69
CA ILE A 320 -39.26 18.23 6.87
C ILE A 320 -38.50 16.95 7.27
N MET A 321 -37.36 16.68 6.65
CA MET A 321 -36.55 15.50 7.01
C MET A 321 -36.07 15.51 8.46
N VAL A 322 -35.61 16.66 8.95
CA VAL A 322 -35.12 16.78 10.33
C VAL A 322 -36.28 16.58 11.31
N ALA A 323 -37.45 17.19 11.06
CA ALA A 323 -38.63 16.98 11.89
C ALA A 323 -39.06 15.50 11.95
N CYS A 324 -39.00 14.78 10.82
CA CYS A 324 -39.24 13.33 10.75
C CYS A 324 -38.17 12.50 11.48
N TYR A 325 -36.92 12.97 11.52
CA TYR A 325 -35.83 12.30 12.21
C TYR A 325 -35.95 12.46 13.74
N ASP A 326 -36.23 13.68 14.22
CA ASP A 326 -36.38 13.97 15.64
C ASP A 326 -37.59 13.24 16.24
N THR A 327 -38.72 13.20 15.52
CA THR A 327 -39.92 12.47 15.97
C THR A 327 -39.71 10.97 16.12
N LYS A 328 -38.85 10.35 15.30
CA LYS A 328 -38.45 8.94 15.46
C LYS A 328 -37.54 8.73 16.67
N LYS A 329 -36.67 9.69 16.99
CA LYS A 329 -35.75 9.60 18.13
C LYS A 329 -36.47 9.73 19.48
N THR A 330 -37.58 10.48 19.55
CA THR A 330 -38.43 10.60 20.75
C THR A 330 -39.36 9.41 21.00
N ARG A 331 -39.47 8.45 20.06
CA ARG A 331 -40.34 7.26 20.19
C ARG A 331 -39.60 5.98 20.62
N VAL A 332 -38.29 6.06 20.84
CA VAL A 332 -37.42 4.96 21.31
C VAL A 332 -36.97 5.29 22.73
#